data_AF-A0A7Y2AX29-F1
#
_entry.id   AF-A0A7Y2AX29-F1
#
_cell.length_a   1.000
_cell.length_b   1.000
_cell.length_c   1.000
_cell.angle_alpha   90.00
_cell.angle_beta   90.00
_cell.angle_gamma   90.00
#
_symmetry.space_group_name_H-M   'P 1'
#
loop_
_entity.id
_entity.type
_entity.pdbx_description
1 polymer ?
#
loop_
_entity_poly.entity_id
_entity_poly.type
_entity_poly.pdbx_seq_one_letter_code
_entity_poly.pdbx_strand_id
1 'polypeptide(L)'
;SLGRESFARRTGAVFDPLSPAESAARLTLDVLLNRTRLERMNRASLADSSLPSASTVLRALVERTWQMDRENGARGAVQRIVASQVLNRLYPLAIDSRASSDLRAQALAELSELQRWLERVSGSREDKDWKQFLELARFDIRRYMARPGDFDPTPPPVAPPGSPIGGG
;
A
#
# COMPACT_ATOMS: atom_id res chain seq x y z
N SER A 1 3.31 -52.72 27.78
CA SER A 1 3.37 -52.30 26.37
C SER A 1 2.33 -51.20 26.18
N LEU A 2 2.78 -49.95 26.06
CA LEU A 2 1.94 -48.76 25.90
C LEU A 2 1.78 -48.48 24.39
N GLY A 3 0.59 -48.72 23.85
CA GLY A 3 0.22 -48.33 22.50
C GLY A 3 -0.06 -46.83 22.46
N ARG A 4 0.92 -46.07 21.97
CA ARG A 4 0.79 -44.65 21.62
C ARG A 4 -0.16 -44.51 20.43
N GLU A 5 -1.43 -44.22 20.70
CA GLU A 5 -2.31 -43.66 19.69
C GLU A 5 -1.90 -42.21 19.44
N SER A 6 -1.45 -41.97 18.22
CA SER A 6 -0.93 -40.72 17.71
C SER A 6 -2.02 -39.65 17.66
N PHE A 7 -2.00 -38.71 18.60
CA PHE A 7 -2.60 -37.39 18.36
C PHE A 7 -1.83 -36.73 17.21
N ALA A 8 -2.42 -36.74 16.02
CA ALA A 8 -1.98 -35.92 14.90
C ALA A 8 -2.05 -34.45 15.31
N ARG A 9 -0.93 -33.90 15.76
CA ARG A 9 -0.77 -32.46 15.98
C ARG A 9 -0.99 -31.78 14.63
N ARG A 10 -2.12 -31.08 14.49
CA ARG A 10 -2.28 -30.02 13.48
C ARG A 10 -1.39 -28.84 13.87
N THR A 11 -0.08 -28.99 13.72
CA THR A 11 0.82 -27.86 13.54
C THR A 11 0.78 -27.49 12.07
N GLY A 12 -0.26 -26.77 11.65
CA GLY A 12 -0.59 -26.59 10.23
C GLY A 12 -0.87 -25.15 9.79
N ALA A 13 -0.56 -24.15 10.60
CA ALA A 13 -0.48 -22.76 10.16
C ALA A 13 0.55 -22.06 11.06
N VAL A 14 1.75 -21.79 10.52
CA VAL A 14 2.60 -20.77 11.12
C VAL A 14 1.81 -19.48 11.00
N PHE A 15 1.40 -18.90 12.14
CA PHE A 15 0.68 -17.63 12.16
C PHE A 15 1.58 -16.58 11.52
N ASP A 16 1.18 -16.05 10.37
CA ASP A 16 1.85 -14.90 9.76
C ASP A 16 1.33 -13.64 10.45
N PRO A 17 2.14 -12.98 11.31
CA PRO A 17 1.69 -11.79 12.02
C PRO A 17 1.43 -10.59 11.08
N LEU A 18 1.85 -10.64 9.81
CA LEU A 18 1.61 -9.57 8.85
C LEU A 18 0.22 -9.68 8.19
N SER A 19 -0.31 -10.89 8.05
CA SER A 19 -1.57 -11.15 7.34
C SER A 19 -2.81 -10.44 7.92
N PRO A 20 -2.98 -10.32 9.26
CA PRO A 20 -4.07 -9.53 9.84
C PRO A 20 -3.96 -8.03 9.56
N ALA A 21 -2.74 -7.47 9.64
CA ALA A 21 -2.50 -6.05 9.38
C ALA A 21 -2.75 -5.70 7.91
N GLU A 22 -2.30 -6.57 7.00
CA GLU A 22 -2.59 -6.45 5.57
C GLU A 22 -4.09 -6.49 5.30
N SER A 23 -4.81 -7.45 5.86
CA SER A 23 -6.26 -7.61 5.67
C SER A 23 -7.04 -6.39 6.18
N ALA A 24 -6.67 -5.87 7.35
CA ALA A 24 -7.30 -4.69 7.93
C ALA A 24 -7.04 -3.42 7.08
N ALA A 25 -5.80 -3.24 6.60
CA ALA A 25 -5.46 -2.14 5.70
C ALA A 25 -6.22 -2.25 4.39
N ARG A 26 -6.32 -3.45 3.81
CA ARG A 26 -7.05 -3.74 2.57
C ARG A 26 -8.51 -3.29 2.68
N LEU A 27 -9.23 -3.77 3.68
CA LEU A 27 -10.65 -3.46 3.90
C LEU A 27 -10.88 -1.96 4.12
N THR A 28 -10.00 -1.32 4.91
CA THR A 28 -10.09 0.11 5.19
C THR A 28 -9.88 0.94 3.93
N LEU A 29 -8.86 0.60 3.15
CA LEU A 29 -8.54 1.31 1.91
C LEU A 29 -9.62 1.10 0.83
N ASP A 30 -10.24 -0.07 0.74
CA ASP A 30 -11.34 -0.32 -0.20
C ASP A 30 -12.55 0.59 0.08
N VAL A 31 -12.83 0.86 1.36
CA VAL A 31 -13.88 1.81 1.76
C VAL A 31 -13.47 3.25 1.49
N LEU A 32 -12.25 3.64 1.88
CA LEU A 32 -11.77 5.01 1.74
C LEU A 32 -11.60 5.44 0.29
N LEU A 33 -11.07 4.55 -0.55
CA LEU A 33 -10.71 4.78 -1.95
C LEU A 33 -11.79 4.31 -2.93
N ASN A 34 -13.00 4.06 -2.44
CA ASN A 34 -14.15 3.82 -3.30
C ASN A 34 -14.43 5.04 -4.19
N ARG A 35 -14.44 4.85 -5.52
CA ARG A 35 -14.66 5.93 -6.50
C ARG A 35 -15.89 6.78 -6.21
N THR A 36 -17.06 6.16 -6.03
CA THR A 36 -18.33 6.88 -5.79
C THR A 36 -18.27 7.70 -4.50
N ARG A 37 -17.60 7.17 -3.47
CA ARG A 37 -17.37 7.90 -2.23
C ARG A 37 -16.48 9.13 -2.46
N LEU A 38 -15.34 8.96 -3.14
CA LEU A 38 -14.42 10.07 -3.45
C LEU A 38 -15.09 11.15 -4.30
N GLU A 39 -15.90 10.78 -5.28
CA GLU A 39 -16.66 11.75 -6.09
C GLU A 39 -17.70 12.51 -5.27
N ARG A 40 -18.39 11.82 -4.35
CA ARG A 40 -19.29 12.48 -3.40
C ARG A 40 -18.54 13.47 -2.51
N MET A 41 -17.31 13.14 -2.08
CA MET A 41 -16.47 14.04 -1.31
C MET A 41 -16.10 15.29 -2.10
N ASN A 42 -15.72 15.16 -3.36
CA ASN A 42 -15.47 16.32 -4.23
C ASN A 42 -16.71 17.21 -4.35
N ARG A 43 -17.90 16.62 -4.58
CA ARG A 43 -19.16 17.39 -4.64
C ARG A 43 -19.48 18.10 -3.33
N ALA A 44 -19.27 17.43 -2.20
CA ALA A 44 -19.50 18.03 -0.87
C ALA A 44 -18.54 19.20 -0.62
N SER A 45 -17.26 19.03 -0.97
CA SER A 45 -16.23 20.07 -0.83
C SER A 45 -16.49 21.31 -1.71
N LEU A 46 -17.12 21.13 -2.88
CA LEU A 46 -17.56 22.25 -3.72
C LEU A 46 -18.72 23.04 -3.10
N ALA A 47 -19.60 22.36 -2.34
CA ALA A 47 -20.71 23.01 -1.65
C ALA A 47 -20.28 23.66 -0.32
N ASP A 48 -19.29 23.06 0.35
CA ASP A 48 -18.71 23.53 1.61
C ASP A 48 -17.20 23.26 1.62
N SER A 49 -16.42 24.32 1.48
CA SER A 49 -14.95 24.24 1.40
C SER A 49 -14.28 23.80 2.69
N SER A 50 -15.01 23.71 3.82
CA SER A 50 -14.50 23.14 5.06
C SER A 50 -14.45 21.60 5.03
N LEU A 51 -15.20 20.96 4.13
CA LEU A 51 -15.24 19.51 3.97
C LEU A 51 -14.07 19.00 3.12
N PRO A 52 -13.51 17.83 3.46
CA PRO A 52 -12.37 17.29 2.73
C PRO A 52 -12.77 16.86 1.31
N SER A 53 -11.90 17.20 0.36
CA SER A 53 -11.97 16.69 -1.01
C SER A 53 -11.35 15.28 -1.11
N ALA A 54 -11.53 14.63 -2.26
CA ALA A 54 -10.82 13.39 -2.54
C ALA A 54 -9.30 13.63 -2.54
N SER A 55 -8.80 14.73 -3.12
CA SER A 55 -7.37 15.09 -3.09
C SER A 55 -6.82 15.15 -1.67
N THR A 56 -7.56 15.72 -0.72
CA THR A 56 -7.17 15.75 0.70
C THR A 56 -6.96 14.35 1.27
N VAL A 57 -7.84 13.40 0.93
CA VAL A 57 -7.72 12.00 1.40
C VAL A 57 -6.55 11.29 0.73
N LEU A 58 -6.41 11.41 -0.60
CA LEU A 58 -5.35 10.73 -1.33
C LEU A 58 -3.96 11.19 -0.85
N ARG A 59 -3.79 12.51 -0.72
CA ARG A 59 -2.57 13.11 -0.18
C ARG A 59 -2.26 12.62 1.22
N ALA A 60 -3.25 12.65 2.12
CA ALA A 60 -3.05 12.21 3.50
C ALA A 60 -2.65 10.72 3.57
N LEU A 61 -3.21 9.86 2.71
CA LEU A 61 -2.81 8.46 2.64
C LEU A 61 -1.35 8.30 2.18
N VAL A 62 -0.91 9.05 1.16
CA VAL A 62 0.48 9.03 0.71
C VAL A 62 1.43 9.53 1.82
N GLU A 63 1.11 10.67 2.43
CA GLU A 63 1.91 11.24 3.53
C GLU A 63 2.03 10.26 4.72
N ARG A 64 0.92 9.61 5.10
CA ARG A 64 0.87 8.70 6.26
C ARG A 64 1.35 7.27 5.98
N THR A 65 1.75 6.95 4.76
CA THR A 65 2.26 5.61 4.42
C THR A 65 3.64 5.63 3.80
N TRP A 66 3.89 6.55 2.87
CA TRP A 66 5.17 6.66 2.17
C TRP A 66 6.13 7.63 2.84
N GLN A 67 5.61 8.72 3.42
CA GLN A 67 6.43 9.84 3.92
C GLN A 67 6.57 9.87 5.44
N MET A 68 6.30 8.73 6.09
CA MET A 68 6.50 8.55 7.53
C MET A 68 7.93 8.11 7.85
N ASP A 69 8.31 8.25 9.12
CA ASP A 69 9.53 7.66 9.64
C ASP A 69 9.50 6.13 9.46
N ARG A 70 10.64 5.62 9.00
CA ARG A 70 10.79 4.23 8.60
C ARG A 70 11.10 3.36 9.80
N GLU A 71 10.28 2.33 9.97
CA GLU A 71 10.48 1.31 10.98
C GLU A 71 11.34 0.16 10.41
N ASN A 72 11.95 -0.62 11.30
CA ASN A 72 12.76 -1.79 10.94
C ASN A 72 12.04 -3.10 11.30
N GLY A 73 12.58 -4.22 10.82
CA GLY A 73 12.06 -5.55 11.12
C GLY A 73 10.58 -5.72 10.77
N ALA A 74 9.81 -6.38 11.65
CA ALA A 74 8.40 -6.69 11.41
C ALA A 74 7.54 -5.43 11.20
N ARG A 75 7.77 -4.35 11.94
CA ARG A 75 7.01 -3.09 11.78
C ARG A 75 7.31 -2.41 10.44
N GLY A 76 8.58 -2.43 10.02
CA GLY A 76 8.98 -1.96 8.70
C GLY A 76 8.32 -2.75 7.57
N ALA A 77 8.22 -4.07 7.72
CA ALA A 77 7.52 -4.92 6.77
C ALA A 77 6.02 -4.56 6.67
N VAL A 78 5.33 -4.34 7.79
CA VAL A 78 3.93 -3.86 7.80
C VAL A 78 3.81 -2.51 7.09
N GLN A 79 4.69 -1.55 7.38
CA GLN A 79 4.66 -0.23 6.73
C GLN A 79 4.75 -0.34 5.21
N ARG A 80 5.69 -1.16 4.69
CA ARG A 80 5.86 -1.37 3.25
C ARG A 80 4.65 -2.02 2.61
N ILE A 81 4.03 -3.02 3.25
CA ILE A 81 2.80 -3.65 2.78
C ILE A 81 1.66 -2.64 2.71
N VAL A 82 1.45 -1.83 3.76
CA VAL A 82 0.40 -0.82 3.76
C VAL A 82 0.64 0.25 2.69
N ALA A 83 1.89 0.70 2.53
CA ALA A 83 2.27 1.65 1.49
C ALA A 83 2.02 1.10 0.07
N SER A 84 2.34 -0.17 -0.20
CA SER A 84 2.06 -0.79 -1.49
C SER A 84 0.56 -0.91 -1.75
N GLN A 85 -0.24 -1.20 -0.72
CA GLN A 85 -1.70 -1.29 -0.83
C GLN A 85 -2.35 0.06 -1.16
N VAL A 86 -1.79 1.17 -0.66
CA VAL A 86 -2.20 2.53 -1.07
C VAL A 86 -1.87 2.75 -2.54
N LEU A 87 -0.64 2.49 -2.95
CA LEU A 87 -0.18 2.69 -4.33
C LEU A 87 -1.01 1.87 -5.34
N ASN A 88 -1.28 0.60 -5.02
CA ASN A 88 -2.08 -0.30 -5.84
C ASN A 88 -3.53 0.15 -6.04
N ARG A 89 -4.05 1.01 -5.16
CA ARG A 89 -5.40 1.61 -5.29
C ARG A 89 -5.38 2.98 -5.96
N LEU A 90 -4.26 3.68 -5.95
CA LEU A 90 -4.11 4.94 -6.70
C LEU A 90 -4.07 4.70 -8.20
N TYR A 91 -3.38 3.66 -8.67
CA TYR A 91 -3.29 3.33 -10.10
C TYR A 91 -4.65 3.24 -10.81
N PRO A 92 -5.60 2.38 -10.39
CA PRO A 92 -6.87 2.25 -11.10
C PRO A 92 -7.70 3.54 -11.07
N LEU A 93 -7.61 4.36 -10.01
CA LEU A 93 -8.35 5.63 -9.93
C LEU A 93 -7.94 6.62 -11.02
N ALA A 94 -6.66 6.64 -11.41
CA ALA A 94 -6.14 7.56 -12.41
C ALA A 94 -6.55 7.21 -13.84
N ILE A 95 -6.97 5.96 -14.11
CA ILE A 95 -7.41 5.50 -15.44
C ILE A 95 -8.87 5.05 -15.51
N ASP A 96 -9.61 5.09 -14.39
CA ASP A 96 -11.01 4.64 -14.38
C ASP A 96 -11.86 5.51 -15.30
N SER A 97 -12.33 4.91 -16.40
CA SER A 97 -13.17 5.58 -17.40
C SER A 97 -14.52 6.02 -16.85
N ARG A 98 -14.98 5.44 -15.72
CA ARG A 98 -16.22 5.85 -15.04
C ARG A 98 -15.97 6.83 -13.88
N ALA A 99 -14.72 7.23 -13.62
CA ALA A 99 -14.42 8.33 -12.71
C ALA A 99 -14.57 9.68 -13.41
N SER A 100 -14.83 10.74 -12.64
CA SER A 100 -14.75 12.11 -13.15
C SER A 100 -13.34 12.48 -13.60
N SER A 101 -13.22 13.49 -14.48
CA SER A 101 -11.92 14.06 -14.88
C SER A 101 -11.12 14.52 -13.67
N ASP A 102 -11.78 15.14 -12.69
CA ASP A 102 -11.15 15.68 -11.49
C ASP A 102 -10.56 14.57 -10.63
N LEU A 103 -11.30 13.49 -10.40
CA LEU A 103 -10.80 12.37 -9.60
C LEU A 103 -9.62 11.69 -10.27
N ARG A 104 -9.67 11.49 -11.59
CA ARG A 104 -8.52 10.96 -12.35
C ARG A 104 -7.31 11.88 -12.24
N ALA A 105 -7.51 13.18 -12.42
CA ALA A 105 -6.45 14.18 -12.33
C ALA A 105 -5.82 14.24 -10.93
N GLN A 106 -6.64 14.17 -9.88
CA GLN A 106 -6.17 14.12 -8.50
C GLN A 106 -5.33 12.86 -8.23
N ALA A 107 -5.79 11.68 -8.64
CA ALA A 107 -5.02 10.45 -8.49
C ALA A 107 -3.69 10.49 -9.27
N LEU A 108 -3.71 11.02 -10.51
CA LEU A 108 -2.51 11.19 -11.31
C LEU A 108 -1.51 12.18 -10.68
N ALA A 109 -2.02 13.26 -10.09
CA ALA A 109 -1.20 14.24 -9.38
C ALA A 109 -0.49 13.60 -8.18
N GLU A 110 -1.19 12.80 -7.38
CA GLU A 110 -0.59 12.10 -6.23
C GLU A 110 0.46 11.06 -6.65
N LEU A 111 0.20 10.29 -7.71
CA LEU A 111 1.22 9.37 -8.26
C LEU A 111 2.46 10.14 -8.75
N SER A 112 2.26 11.31 -9.37
CA SER A 112 3.35 12.17 -9.85
C SER A 112 4.15 12.79 -8.71
N GLU A 113 3.50 13.21 -7.62
CA GLU A 113 4.17 13.69 -6.41
C GLU A 113 4.95 12.58 -5.71
N LEU A 114 4.36 11.39 -5.60
CA LEU A 114 5.04 10.25 -5.03
C LEU A 114 6.28 9.88 -5.85
N GLN A 115 6.20 9.91 -7.19
CA GLN A 115 7.36 9.71 -8.05
C GLN A 115 8.48 10.72 -7.76
N ARG A 116 8.16 12.01 -7.68
CA ARG A 116 9.13 13.08 -7.33
C ARG A 116 9.74 12.87 -5.96
N TRP A 117 8.94 12.44 -4.99
CA TRP A 117 9.43 12.13 -3.65
C TRP A 117 10.40 10.94 -3.66
N LEU A 118 10.04 9.85 -4.36
CA LEU A 118 10.88 8.65 -4.50
C LEU A 118 12.24 8.97 -5.13
N GLU A 119 12.27 9.88 -6.10
CA GLU A 119 13.51 10.34 -6.73
C GLU A 119 14.40 11.09 -5.74
N ARG A 120 13.84 11.95 -4.89
CA ARG A 120 14.59 12.69 -3.86
C ARG A 120 15.15 11.80 -2.76
N VAL A 121 14.41 10.77 -2.33
CA VAL A 121 14.84 9.92 -1.21
C VAL A 121 15.84 8.83 -1.61
N SER A 122 16.01 8.55 -2.91
CA SER A 122 16.83 7.45 -3.41
C SER A 122 18.36 7.53 -3.18
N GLY A 123 18.84 8.51 -2.41
CA GLY A 123 20.25 8.66 -2.00
C GLY A 123 20.52 8.64 -0.49
N SER A 124 19.53 8.27 0.33
CA SER A 124 19.65 8.22 1.80
C SER A 124 20.33 6.94 2.32
N ARG A 125 20.91 6.97 3.53
CA ARG A 125 21.52 5.80 4.22
C ARG A 125 20.41 4.86 4.70
N GLU A 126 19.77 4.18 3.76
CA GLU A 126 18.64 3.30 4.04
C GLU A 126 19.07 1.88 4.40
N ASP A 127 18.25 1.22 5.21
CA ASP A 127 18.27 -0.24 5.31
C ASP A 127 18.03 -0.83 3.90
N LYS A 128 18.70 -1.95 3.61
CA LYS A 128 18.62 -2.67 2.34
C LYS A 128 17.16 -2.95 1.93
N ASP A 129 16.31 -3.33 2.88
CA ASP A 129 14.90 -3.64 2.62
C ASP A 129 14.13 -2.42 2.11
N TRP A 130 14.33 -1.27 2.74
CA TRP A 130 13.69 -0.02 2.35
C TRP A 130 14.21 0.48 1.01
N LYS A 131 15.52 0.37 0.78
CA LYS A 131 16.11 0.71 -0.52
C LYS A 131 15.47 -0.09 -1.65
N GLN A 132 15.37 -1.41 -1.50
CA GLN A 132 14.76 -2.28 -2.52
C GLN A 132 13.29 -1.95 -2.77
N PHE A 133 12.52 -1.71 -1.70
CA PHE A 133 11.11 -1.36 -1.79
C PHE A 133 10.88 -0.03 -2.52
N LEU A 134 11.65 1.00 -2.18
CA LEU A 134 11.53 2.32 -2.82
C LEU A 134 11.97 2.28 -4.29
N GLU A 135 13.01 1.49 -4.62
CA GLU A 135 13.43 1.26 -6.00
C GLU A 135 12.35 0.57 -6.84
N LEU A 136 11.69 -0.45 -6.28
CA LEU A 136 10.56 -1.14 -6.93
C LEU A 136 9.39 -0.17 -7.15
N ALA A 137 8.99 0.58 -6.13
CA ALA A 137 7.90 1.54 -6.24
C ALA A 137 8.18 2.60 -7.32
N ARG A 138 9.41 3.11 -7.38
CA ARG A 138 9.85 4.07 -8.39
C ARG A 138 9.82 3.46 -9.80
N PHE A 139 10.21 2.21 -9.93
CA PHE A 139 10.14 1.49 -11.20
C PHE A 139 8.69 1.30 -11.66
N ASP A 140 7.82 0.86 -10.76
CA ASP A 140 6.41 0.60 -11.04
C ASP A 140 5.66 1.88 -11.43
N ILE A 141 5.86 2.99 -10.72
CA ILE A 141 5.23 4.26 -11.09
C ILE A 141 5.72 4.74 -12.45
N ARG A 142 7.02 4.62 -12.79
CA ARG A 142 7.51 4.96 -14.13
C ARG A 142 6.88 4.10 -15.21
N ARG A 143 6.77 2.79 -14.97
CA ARG A 143 6.12 1.86 -15.90
C ARG A 143 4.65 2.24 -16.11
N TYR A 144 3.94 2.53 -15.02
CA TYR A 144 2.55 3.00 -15.07
C TYR A 144 2.43 4.29 -15.89
N MET A 145 3.26 5.30 -15.62
CA MET A 145 3.22 6.58 -16.33
C MET A 145 3.53 6.43 -17.83
N ALA A 146 4.37 5.46 -18.21
CA ALA A 146 4.69 5.19 -19.61
C ALA A 146 3.54 4.48 -20.36
N ARG A 147 2.86 3.52 -19.71
CA ARG A 147 1.76 2.73 -20.30
C ARG A 147 0.72 2.36 -19.24
N PRO A 148 -0.20 3.28 -18.90
CA PRO A 148 -1.12 3.06 -17.80
C PRO A 148 -2.19 2.00 -18.12
N GLY A 149 -2.59 1.85 -19.38
CA GLY A 149 -3.61 0.88 -19.81
C GLY A 149 -3.20 -0.59 -19.72
N ASP A 150 -1.89 -0.87 -19.73
CA ASP A 150 -1.32 -2.22 -19.67
C ASP A 150 -0.69 -2.51 -18.29
N PHE A 151 -0.92 -1.63 -17.31
CA PHE A 151 -0.25 -1.71 -16.03
C PHE A 151 -0.93 -2.72 -15.11
N ASP A 152 -0.20 -3.80 -14.81
CA ASP A 152 -0.54 -4.75 -13.76
C ASP A 152 0.37 -4.49 -12.55
N PRO A 153 -0.17 -4.06 -11.40
CA PRO A 153 0.64 -3.78 -10.22
C PRO A 153 1.35 -5.03 -9.70
N THR A 154 2.60 -4.87 -9.29
CA THR A 154 3.33 -5.93 -8.59
C THR A 154 2.59 -6.26 -7.28
N PRO A 155 2.39 -7.56 -6.96
CA PRO A 155 1.81 -7.94 -5.67
C PRO A 155 2.61 -7.35 -4.50
N PRO A 156 1.97 -7.04 -3.35
CA PRO A 156 2.67 -6.63 -2.14
C PRO A 156 3.79 -7.63 -1.79
N PRO A 157 4.92 -7.17 -1.25
CA PRO A 157 5.97 -8.07 -0.80
C PRO A 157 5.42 -9.03 0.26
N VAL A 158 5.61 -10.33 0.03
CA VAL A 158 5.25 -11.38 0.99
C VAL A 158 6.19 -11.30 2.19
N ALA A 159 5.66 -11.49 3.39
CA ALA A 159 6.45 -11.60 4.60
C ALA A 159 7.59 -12.62 4.41
N PRO A 160 8.84 -12.32 4.81
CA PRO A 160 9.82 -13.37 4.99
C PRO A 160 9.25 -14.40 5.98
N PRO A 161 9.39 -15.71 5.75
CA PRO A 161 9.06 -16.69 6.78
C PRO A 161 9.87 -16.32 8.03
N GLY A 162 9.16 -16.13 9.16
CA GLY A 162 9.79 -15.72 10.41
C GLY A 162 11.00 -16.60 10.71
N SER A 163 12.12 -15.97 11.08
CA SER A 163 13.30 -16.71 11.52
C SER A 163 12.91 -17.68 12.65
N PRO A 164 13.47 -18.91 12.69
CA PRO A 164 13.10 -19.90 13.69
C PRO A 164 13.36 -19.34 15.08
N ILE A 165 12.29 -19.08 15.84
CA ILE A 165 12.41 -18.84 17.27
C ILE A 165 12.65 -20.19 17.93
N GLY A 166 13.85 -20.34 18.52
CA GLY A 166 14.15 -21.38 19.51
C GLY A 166 14.96 -22.55 18.98
N GLY A 167 16.29 -22.41 19.01
CA GLY A 167 17.13 -23.53 19.42
C GLY A 167 16.95 -23.72 20.94
N GLY A 168 16.66 -24.97 21.33
CA GLY A 168 16.42 -25.40 22.71
C GLY A 168 15.78 -26.78 22.70
#